data_AF-A0A158KPA1-F1
#
_entry.id   AF-A0A158KPA1-F1
#
_cell.length_a   1.000
_cell.length_b   1.000
_cell.length_c   1.000
_cell.angle_alpha   90.00
_cell.angle_beta   90.00
_cell.angle_gamma   90.00
#
_symmetry.space_group_name_H-M   'P 1'
#
loop_
_entity.id
_entity.type
_entity.pdbx_description
1 polymer ?
#
loop_
_entity_poly.entity_id
_entity_poly.type
_entity_poly.pdbx_seq_one_letter_code
_entity_poly.pdbx_strand_id
1 'polypeptide(L)'
;MSKLTIRDLSNATELGRAEMSAVRGGTFYFPGYSVSKTDFSFDTQQAIGQTQNVHNLNGNNVAFATDIDSKVKPIQKADNSNTINVYGGGAL
;
A
#
# COMPACT_ATOMS: atom_id res chain seq x y z
N MET A 1 -22.25 65.33 -12.80
CA MET A 1 -21.21 64.31 -12.51
C MET A 1 -21.32 63.93 -11.04
N SER A 2 -22.07 62.87 -10.74
CA SER A 2 -22.31 62.42 -9.37
C SER A 2 -21.09 61.64 -8.88
N LYS A 3 -20.32 62.23 -7.96
CA LYS A 3 -19.16 61.58 -7.34
C LYS A 3 -19.66 60.51 -6.38
N LEU A 4 -19.39 59.23 -6.68
CA LEU A 4 -19.59 58.13 -5.75
C LEU A 4 -18.61 58.34 -4.58
N THR A 5 -19.12 58.79 -3.44
CA THR A 5 -18.32 58.91 -2.21
C THR A 5 -18.36 57.55 -1.52
N ILE A 6 -17.22 56.86 -1.50
CA ILE A 6 -17.03 55.62 -0.73
C ILE A 6 -17.15 56.01 0.74
N ARG A 7 -18.34 55.81 1.30
CA ARG A 7 -18.60 55.96 2.73
C ARG A 7 -18.17 54.66 3.37
N ASP A 8 -17.06 54.74 4.11
CA ASP A 8 -16.50 53.69 4.96
C ASP A 8 -16.51 52.28 4.37
N LEU A 9 -15.49 51.99 3.57
CA LEU A 9 -15.01 50.61 3.52
C LEU A 9 -14.26 50.39 4.84
N SER A 10 -14.94 49.86 5.85
CA SER A 10 -14.28 49.41 7.08
C SER A 10 -13.29 48.32 6.70
N ASN A 11 -12.02 48.70 6.52
CA ASN A 11 -10.92 47.77 6.34
C ASN A 11 -10.70 47.07 7.68
N ALA A 12 -11.44 45.99 7.94
CA ALA A 12 -11.03 45.02 8.94
C ALA A 12 -9.81 44.30 8.35
N THR A 13 -8.61 44.71 8.75
CA THR A 13 -7.35 44.06 8.34
C THR A 13 -7.22 42.65 8.89
N GLU A 14 -8.02 42.29 9.88
CA GLU A 14 -8.04 40.98 10.51
C GLU A 14 -9.48 40.47 10.56
N LEU A 15 -9.69 39.25 10.05
CA LEU A 15 -10.95 38.54 10.20
C LEU A 15 -11.21 38.28 11.70
N GLY A 16 -12.38 38.71 12.19
CA GLY A 16 -12.78 38.52 13.58
C GLY A 16 -12.92 37.03 13.93
N ARG A 17 -12.86 36.68 15.23
CA ARG A 17 -12.94 35.27 15.68
C ARG A 17 -14.16 34.51 15.14
N ALA A 18 -15.31 35.19 15.03
CA ALA A 18 -16.55 34.62 14.50
C ALA A 18 -16.46 34.36 12.98
N GLU A 19 -15.87 35.29 12.22
CA GLU A 19 -15.71 35.18 10.77
C GLU A 19 -14.65 34.12 10.42
N MET A 20 -13.55 34.08 11.19
CA MET A 20 -12.57 33.00 11.12
C MET A 20 -13.21 31.64 11.42
N SER A 21 -14.25 31.56 12.27
CA SER A 21 -14.94 30.29 12.54
C SER A 21 -15.59 29.68 11.29
N ALA A 22 -16.03 30.51 10.33
CA ALA A 22 -16.57 30.02 9.06
C ALA A 22 -15.45 29.49 8.13
N VAL A 23 -14.27 30.11 8.16
CA VAL A 23 -13.12 29.73 7.30
C VAL A 23 -12.49 28.41 7.73
N ARG A 24 -12.40 28.12 9.03
CA ARG A 24 -11.89 26.83 9.57
C ARG A 24 -12.94 25.71 9.63
N GLY A 25 -14.09 25.91 8.98
CA GLY A 25 -15.22 25.01 9.03
C GLY A 25 -16.01 25.22 10.32
N GLY A 26 -17.02 26.07 10.25
CA GLY A 26 -18.01 26.18 11.33
C GLY A 26 -18.72 24.83 11.54
N THR A 27 -19.39 24.65 12.67
CA THR A 27 -20.15 23.42 12.95
C THR A 27 -21.24 23.22 11.89
N PHE A 28 -20.94 22.42 10.89
CA PHE A 28 -21.85 22.06 9.82
C PHE A 28 -22.52 20.76 10.24
N TYR A 29 -23.75 20.85 10.74
CA TYR A 29 -24.59 19.69 11.04
C TYR A 29 -25.11 19.08 9.73
N PHE A 30 -24.22 18.42 8.98
CA PHE A 30 -24.61 17.59 7.86
C PHE A 30 -25.13 16.25 8.40
N PRO A 31 -26.33 15.79 8.02
CA PRO A 31 -26.81 14.48 8.45
C PRO A 31 -25.95 13.41 7.78
N GLY A 32 -25.12 12.73 8.57
CA GLY A 32 -24.42 11.51 8.19
C GLY A 32 -23.38 11.67 7.09
N TYR A 33 -22.30 12.44 7.33
CA TYR A 33 -21.10 12.31 6.51
C TYR A 33 -19.99 11.65 7.35
N SER A 34 -19.89 10.33 7.24
CA SER A 34 -18.77 9.57 7.81
C SER A 34 -17.52 9.90 7.00
N VAL A 35 -16.62 10.71 7.55
CA VAL A 35 -15.31 10.95 6.93
C VAL A 35 -14.36 9.82 7.32
N SER A 36 -14.71 8.59 6.97
CA SER A 36 -13.79 7.45 7.08
C SER A 36 -12.96 7.37 5.81
N LYS A 37 -12.10 8.37 5.57
CA LYS A 37 -11.08 8.24 4.52
C LYS A 37 -9.80 7.72 5.15
N THR A 38 -9.69 6.40 5.21
CA THR A 38 -8.40 5.74 5.44
C THR A 38 -7.83 5.37 4.08
N ASP A 39 -7.01 6.27 3.53
CA ASP A 39 -6.28 6.01 2.29
C ASP A 39 -5.02 5.20 2.65
N PHE A 40 -4.97 3.95 2.19
CA PHE A 40 -3.79 3.09 2.35
C PHE A 40 -3.17 2.80 0.99
N SER A 41 -1.86 3.03 0.85
CA SER A 41 -1.08 2.66 -0.31
C SER A 41 -0.02 1.66 0.11
N PHE A 42 0.08 0.53 -0.60
CA PHE A 42 1.06 -0.50 -0.31
C PHE A 42 1.78 -0.93 -1.60
N ASP A 43 3.11 -0.85 -1.58
CA ASP A 43 3.96 -1.38 -2.63
C ASP A 43 4.58 -2.70 -2.14
N THR A 44 3.98 -3.82 -2.52
CA THR A 44 4.46 -5.14 -2.14
C THR A 44 5.28 -5.78 -3.26
N GLN A 45 6.61 -5.70 -3.18
CA GLN A 45 7.48 -6.39 -4.12
C GLN A 45 7.58 -7.88 -3.76
N GLN A 46 7.04 -8.76 -4.60
CA GLN A 46 7.25 -10.21 -4.49
C GLN A 46 8.33 -10.64 -5.49
N ALA A 47 9.57 -10.78 -5.02
CA ALA A 47 10.63 -11.40 -5.80
C ALA A 47 11.00 -12.75 -5.17
N ILE A 48 10.76 -13.85 -5.88
CA ILE A 48 11.49 -15.10 -5.64
C ILE A 48 12.28 -15.42 -6.90
N GLY A 49 13.60 -15.44 -6.76
CA GLY A 49 14.51 -16.04 -7.73
C GLY A 49 14.92 -17.42 -7.25
N GLN A 50 14.82 -18.42 -8.11
CA GLN A 50 15.23 -19.79 -7.81
C GLN A 50 16.02 -20.35 -9.00
N THR A 51 17.24 -20.81 -8.71
CA THR A 51 18.10 -21.52 -9.66
C THR A 51 18.47 -22.85 -9.03
N GLN A 52 18.20 -23.97 -9.73
CA GLN A 52 18.60 -25.30 -9.29
C GLN A 52 19.46 -25.97 -10.37
N ASN A 53 20.70 -26.29 -10.01
CA ASN A 53 21.61 -27.08 -10.85
C ASN A 53 21.74 -28.49 -10.26
N VAL A 54 21.37 -29.50 -11.04
CA VAL A 54 21.45 -30.91 -10.62
C VAL A 54 22.37 -31.66 -11.56
N HIS A 55 23.46 -32.19 -11.01
CA HIS A 55 24.40 -33.04 -11.74
C HIS A 55 24.29 -34.47 -11.22
N ASN A 56 23.94 -35.39 -12.11
CA ASN A 56 23.86 -36.81 -11.82
C ASN A 56 24.89 -37.56 -12.67
N LEU A 57 25.99 -37.99 -12.06
CA LEU A 57 27.10 -38.67 -12.74
C LEU A 57 27.04 -40.16 -12.46
N ASN A 58 26.15 -40.86 -13.16
CA ASN A 58 26.00 -42.31 -12.99
C ASN A 58 26.71 -43.09 -14.10
N GLY A 59 27.35 -44.20 -13.75
CA GLY A 59 28.01 -45.10 -14.71
C GLY A 59 29.25 -44.52 -15.42
N ASN A 60 29.89 -43.49 -14.85
CA ASN A 60 31.11 -42.93 -15.44
C ASN A 60 32.30 -43.89 -15.25
N ASN A 61 32.97 -44.25 -16.35
CA ASN A 61 34.14 -45.13 -16.42
C ASN A 61 33.92 -46.58 -15.94
N VAL A 62 32.83 -47.22 -16.38
CA VAL A 62 32.55 -48.62 -16.00
C VAL A 62 32.42 -49.53 -17.23
N ALA A 63 33.34 -50.50 -17.36
CA ALA A 63 33.44 -51.36 -18.54
C ALA A 63 32.58 -52.65 -18.48
N PHE A 64 32.13 -53.08 -17.29
CA PHE A 64 31.38 -54.33 -17.12
C PHE A 64 30.37 -54.31 -15.95
N ALA A 65 29.69 -53.19 -15.71
CA ALA A 65 28.65 -53.16 -14.68
C ALA A 65 27.26 -53.36 -15.27
N THR A 66 26.46 -54.10 -14.53
CA THR A 66 25.02 -54.28 -14.73
C THR A 66 24.29 -53.66 -13.54
N ASP A 67 23.03 -53.29 -13.72
CA ASP A 67 22.18 -52.71 -12.65
C ASP A 67 22.68 -51.37 -12.05
N ILE A 68 23.34 -50.52 -12.85
CA ILE A 68 23.65 -49.15 -12.44
C ILE A 68 22.39 -48.29 -12.54
N ASP A 69 21.73 -48.03 -11.41
CA ASP A 69 20.59 -47.12 -11.32
C ASP A 69 20.97 -45.79 -10.66
N SER A 70 20.25 -44.72 -11.02
CA SER A 70 20.30 -43.48 -10.26
C SER A 70 18.93 -42.83 -10.28
N LYS A 71 18.40 -42.55 -9.09
CA LYS A 71 17.06 -42.02 -8.88
C LYS A 71 17.14 -40.61 -8.33
N VAL A 72 17.33 -39.66 -9.22
CA VAL A 72 17.42 -38.24 -8.87
C VAL A 72 16.04 -37.59 -8.99
N LYS A 73 15.51 -37.13 -7.85
CA LYS A 73 14.19 -36.49 -7.73
C LYS A 73 14.28 -35.15 -7.00
N PRO A 74 14.88 -34.13 -7.63
CA PRO A 74 14.94 -32.80 -7.05
C PRO A 74 13.53 -32.21 -6.95
N ILE A 75 13.19 -31.68 -5.79
CA ILE A 75 11.97 -30.89 -5.58
C ILE A 75 12.42 -29.50 -5.17
N GLN A 76 12.02 -28.50 -5.95
CA GLN A 76 12.23 -27.10 -5.61
C GLN A 76 10.88 -26.46 -5.36
N LYS A 77 10.62 -26.07 -4.11
CA LYS A 77 9.41 -25.36 -3.71
C LYS A 77 9.79 -23.95 -3.28
N ALA A 78 9.05 -22.96 -3.80
CA ALA A 78 9.12 -21.58 -3.39
C ALA A 78 7.73 -21.11 -3.04
N ASP A 79 7.56 -20.70 -1.78
CA ASP A 79 6.32 -20.08 -1.32
C ASP A 79 6.62 -18.60 -1.02
N ASN A 80 6.06 -17.66 -1.82
CA ASN A 80 6.06 -16.22 -1.51
C ASN A 80 4.65 -15.80 -1.13
N SER A 81 4.46 -15.37 0.12
CA SER A 81 3.20 -14.78 0.57
C SER A 81 3.45 -13.38 1.09
N ASN A 82 2.73 -12.39 0.54
CA ASN A 82 2.65 -11.05 1.11
C ASN A 82 1.22 -10.83 1.60
N THR A 83 1.06 -10.55 2.90
CA THR A 83 -0.24 -10.34 3.53
C THR A 83 -0.25 -8.95 4.16
N ILE A 84 -1.26 -8.15 3.81
CA ILE A 84 -1.45 -6.80 4.33
C ILE A 84 -2.71 -6.80 5.19
N ASN A 85 -2.53 -6.73 6.51
CA ASN A 85 -3.64 -6.64 7.46
C ASN A 85 -4.01 -5.17 7.67
N VAL A 86 -5.04 -4.70 6.98
CA VAL A 86 -5.49 -3.30 7.07
C VAL A 86 -6.41 -3.06 8.28
N TYR A 87 -7.00 -4.11 8.81
CA TYR A 87 -7.76 -4.06 10.07
C TYR A 87 -7.39 -5.29 10.89
N GLY A 88 -6.71 -5.09 12.02
CA GLY A 88 -6.60 -6.13 13.03
C GLY A 88 -8.02 -6.45 13.50
N GLY A 89 -8.44 -7.71 13.34
CA GLY A 89 -9.80 -8.17 13.61
C GLY A 89 -10.35 -7.64 14.94
N GLY A 90 -11.19 -6.62 14.85
CA GLY A 90 -11.94 -6.06 15.95
C GLY A 90 -13.33 -5.77 15.42
N ALA A 91 -14.29 -6.59 15.87
CA ALA A 91 -15.69 -6.35 15.60
C ALA A 91 -16.11 -5.03 16.26
N LEU A 92 -16.69 -4.12 15.46
CA LEU A 92 -17.57 -3.06 15.91
C LEU A 92 -18.72 -2.96 14.90
#